data_AF-A0AAE3G7T4-F1
#
_entry.id   AF-A0AAE3G7T4-F1
#
_cell.length_a   1.000
_cell.length_b   1.000
_cell.length_c   1.000
_cell.angle_alpha   90.00
_cell.angle_beta   90.00
_cell.angle_gamma   90.00
#
_symmetry.space_group_name_H-M   'P 1'
#
loop_
_entity.id
_entity.type
_entity.pdbx_description
1 polymer ?
#
loop_
_entity_poly.entity_id
_entity_poly.type
_entity_poly.pdbx_seq_one_letter_code
_entity_poly.pdbx_strand_id
1 'polypeptide(L)'
;MLGQIDRFEVTRVHGMNALWSLSDAYQAWIEYDKWKAKSDAESWDEKCKTADSTGTRVWALESAIFSKLTQTIVLYQASMEAILSNAFASSGTVADAVDGNGFKRDWEAALHAVGESTQEFMKYESDFYKEMRIPLTHLHPNSDDKLNKIRTIDFRRVYTGVRYGWWAHIRLLRGSGLGTGELCANWEYICSGVRLPPDLYPESYP
;
A
#
# COMPACT_ATOMS: atom_id res chain seq x y z
N MET A 1 -19.42 17.62 -6.55
CA MET A 1 -19.58 16.39 -5.74
C MET A 1 -18.41 16.26 -4.76
N LEU A 2 -18.13 17.32 -3.98
CA LEU A 2 -16.98 17.40 -3.04
C LEU A 2 -17.39 17.24 -1.56
N GLY A 3 -18.69 17.15 -1.26
CA GLY A 3 -19.20 17.37 0.10
C GLY A 3 -19.30 16.15 1.02
N GLN A 4 -18.96 14.93 0.58
CA GLN A 4 -19.04 13.74 1.44
C GLN A 4 -17.68 13.07 1.72
N ILE A 5 -16.65 13.39 0.94
CA ILE A 5 -15.27 12.92 1.19
C ILE A 5 -14.63 13.70 2.37
N ASP A 6 -15.12 14.89 2.68
CA ASP A 6 -14.58 15.76 3.74
C ASP A 6 -14.98 15.36 5.18
N ARG A 7 -15.87 14.37 5.39
CA ARG A 7 -16.20 13.85 6.73
C ARG A 7 -15.22 12.79 7.27
N PHE A 8 -14.10 12.54 6.55
CA PHE A 8 -13.21 11.40 6.79
C PHE A 8 -11.76 11.80 7.14
N GLU A 9 -11.56 12.74 8.07
CA GLU A 9 -10.24 13.36 8.29
C GLU A 9 -9.10 12.36 8.58
N VAL A 10 -9.29 11.37 9.48
CA VAL A 10 -8.21 10.45 9.89
C VAL A 10 -7.91 9.40 8.81
N THR A 11 -8.94 8.78 8.25
CA THR A 11 -8.82 7.78 7.17
C THR A 11 -8.22 8.39 5.91
N ARG A 12 -8.63 9.62 5.57
CA ARG A 12 -8.08 10.39 4.46
C ARG A 12 -6.62 10.74 4.72
N VAL A 13 -6.27 11.22 5.91
CA VAL A 13 -4.88 11.61 6.23
C VAL A 13 -3.95 10.40 6.15
N HIS A 14 -4.27 9.27 6.76
CA HIS A 14 -3.40 8.09 6.70
C HIS A 14 -3.32 7.47 5.30
N GLY A 15 -4.47 7.33 4.61
CA GLY A 15 -4.51 6.77 3.25
C GLY A 15 -3.77 7.64 2.24
N MET A 16 -3.99 8.97 2.28
CA MET A 16 -3.28 9.90 1.41
C MET A 16 -1.79 9.97 1.73
N ASN A 17 -1.41 10.01 3.02
CA ASN A 17 0.01 10.01 3.38
C ASN A 17 0.71 8.73 2.95
N ALA A 18 0.04 7.58 3.03
CA ALA A 18 0.56 6.33 2.49
C ALA A 18 0.80 6.42 0.97
N LEU A 19 -0.16 6.96 0.22
CA LEU A 19 -0.04 7.15 -1.23
C LEU A 19 1.05 8.17 -1.61
N TRP A 20 1.22 9.24 -0.84
CA TRP A 20 2.32 10.19 -1.01
C TRP A 20 3.67 9.52 -0.74
N SER A 21 3.80 8.75 0.35
CA SER A 21 5.01 7.99 0.64
C SER A 21 5.31 6.96 -0.45
N LEU A 22 4.28 6.32 -1.01
CA LEU A 22 4.44 5.40 -2.15
C LEU A 22 4.92 6.15 -3.40
N SER A 23 4.41 7.36 -3.65
CA SER A 23 4.89 8.22 -4.74
C SER A 23 6.35 8.63 -4.57
N ASP A 24 6.74 9.04 -3.36
CA ASP A 24 8.14 9.35 -3.05
C ASP A 24 9.05 8.14 -3.27
N ALA A 25 8.59 6.93 -2.87
CA ALA A 25 9.32 5.69 -3.14
C ALA A 25 9.46 5.42 -4.65
N TYR A 26 8.42 5.69 -5.43
CA TYR A 26 8.44 5.55 -6.89
C TYR A 26 9.46 6.51 -7.54
N GLN A 27 9.49 7.77 -7.13
CA GLN A 27 10.45 8.75 -7.65
C GLN A 27 11.90 8.36 -7.29
N ALA A 28 12.12 7.90 -6.05
CA ALA A 28 13.43 7.39 -5.63
C ALA A 28 13.82 6.12 -6.39
N TRP A 29 12.86 5.25 -6.72
CA TRP A 29 13.08 4.04 -7.51
C TRP A 29 13.52 4.36 -8.96
N ILE A 30 12.88 5.32 -9.62
CA ILE A 30 13.33 5.79 -10.95
C ILE A 30 14.77 6.29 -10.90
N GLU A 31 15.15 7.02 -9.85
CA GLU A 31 16.52 7.49 -9.70
C GLU A 31 17.49 6.34 -9.41
N TYR A 32 17.08 5.39 -8.56
CA TYR A 32 17.83 4.19 -8.24
C TYR A 32 18.19 3.40 -9.49
N ASP A 33 17.24 3.11 -10.37
CA ASP A 33 17.49 2.32 -11.58
C ASP A 33 18.56 2.98 -12.48
N LYS A 34 18.56 4.32 -12.58
CA LYS A 34 19.58 5.07 -13.33
C LYS A 34 20.96 4.94 -12.71
N TRP A 35 21.07 5.12 -11.39
CA TRP A 35 22.35 5.02 -10.69
C TRP A 35 22.86 3.59 -10.61
N LYS A 36 21.96 2.62 -10.51
CA LYS A 36 22.29 1.21 -10.49
C LYS A 36 22.87 0.77 -11.84
N ALA A 37 22.21 1.13 -12.95
CA ALA A 37 22.74 0.89 -14.28
C ALA A 37 24.12 1.53 -14.50
N LYS A 38 24.34 2.75 -13.97
CA LYS A 38 25.67 3.38 -13.99
C LYS A 38 26.70 2.59 -13.18
N SER A 39 26.36 2.20 -11.95
CA SER A 39 27.24 1.43 -11.06
C SER A 39 27.68 0.09 -11.65
N ASP A 40 26.76 -0.56 -12.38
CA ASP A 40 26.98 -1.84 -13.04
C ASP A 40 27.86 -1.68 -14.30
N ALA A 41 27.86 -0.50 -14.93
CA ALA A 41 28.71 -0.18 -16.08
C ALA A 41 30.11 0.33 -15.71
N GLU A 42 30.31 0.87 -14.49
CA GLU A 42 31.59 1.42 -14.03
C GLU A 42 32.65 0.32 -13.81
N SER A 43 33.82 0.51 -14.41
CA SER A 43 35.03 -0.27 -14.16
C SER A 43 35.58 -0.02 -12.75
N TRP A 44 36.47 -0.91 -12.28
CA TRP A 44 37.09 -0.75 -10.96
C TRP A 44 37.91 0.56 -10.85
N ASP A 45 38.63 0.93 -11.91
CA ASP A 45 39.41 2.18 -11.95
C ASP A 45 38.52 3.42 -11.87
N GLU A 46 37.33 3.39 -12.49
CA GLU A 46 36.35 4.48 -12.39
C GLU A 46 35.79 4.58 -10.98
N LYS A 47 35.44 3.46 -10.34
CA LYS A 47 34.97 3.41 -8.95
C LYS A 47 35.99 3.99 -7.97
N CYS A 48 37.28 3.67 -8.17
CA CYS A 48 38.37 4.23 -7.36
C CYS A 48 38.52 5.74 -7.57
N LYS A 49 38.40 6.24 -8.82
CA LYS A 49 38.50 7.68 -9.12
C LYS A 49 37.33 8.49 -8.57
N THR A 50 36.13 7.92 -8.53
CA THR A 50 34.93 8.57 -7.99
C THR A 50 34.75 8.35 -6.49
N ALA A 51 35.73 7.73 -5.81
CA ALA A 51 35.67 7.32 -4.41
C ALA A 51 34.36 6.58 -4.05
N ASP A 52 33.84 5.76 -4.97
CA ASP A 52 32.56 5.05 -4.84
C ASP A 52 31.34 5.94 -4.51
N SER A 53 31.34 7.19 -4.98
CA SER A 53 30.18 8.09 -4.86
C SER A 53 28.92 7.54 -5.53
N THR A 54 29.08 6.79 -6.63
CA THR A 54 27.98 6.05 -7.28
C THR A 54 27.41 4.98 -6.34
N GLY A 55 28.24 4.12 -5.72
CA GLY A 55 27.78 3.13 -4.76
C GLY A 55 27.12 3.75 -3.53
N THR A 56 27.69 4.85 -3.02
CA THR A 56 27.09 5.64 -1.92
C THR A 56 25.70 6.17 -2.29
N ARG A 57 25.52 6.67 -3.53
CA ARG A 57 24.22 7.16 -4.00
C ARG A 57 23.20 6.04 -4.13
N VAL A 58 23.59 4.87 -4.65
CA VAL A 58 22.75 3.67 -4.74
C VAL A 58 22.26 3.27 -3.35
N TRP A 59 23.16 3.13 -2.37
CA TRP A 59 22.80 2.77 -1.00
C TRP A 59 21.86 3.78 -0.33
N ALA A 60 22.09 5.08 -0.54
CA ALA A 60 21.22 6.13 -0.01
C ALA A 60 19.80 6.04 -0.59
N LEU A 61 19.68 5.73 -1.90
CA LEU A 61 18.38 5.54 -2.57
C LEU A 61 17.68 4.28 -2.08
N GLU A 62 18.39 3.15 -1.92
CA GLU A 62 17.83 1.92 -1.34
C GLU A 62 17.26 2.17 0.06
N SER A 63 18.02 2.88 0.90
CA SER A 63 17.58 3.26 2.25
C SER A 63 16.35 4.16 2.23
N ALA A 64 16.29 5.14 1.31
CA ALA A 64 15.16 6.03 1.15
C ALA A 64 13.90 5.29 0.67
N ILE A 65 14.03 4.42 -0.34
CA ILE A 65 12.95 3.58 -0.86
C ILE A 65 12.40 2.71 0.26
N PHE A 66 13.27 1.96 0.96
CA PHE A 66 12.86 1.08 2.04
C PHE A 66 12.11 1.84 3.15
N SER A 67 12.61 3.01 3.54
CA SER A 67 11.96 3.88 4.54
C SER A 67 10.55 4.29 4.10
N LYS A 68 10.40 4.73 2.85
CA LYS A 68 9.12 5.19 2.29
C LYS A 68 8.12 4.05 2.08
N LEU A 69 8.58 2.88 1.67
CA LEU A 69 7.75 1.67 1.58
C LEU A 69 7.27 1.22 2.96
N THR A 70 8.13 1.26 3.97
CA THR A 70 7.74 0.95 5.36
C THR A 70 6.66 1.90 5.87
N GLN A 71 6.83 3.21 5.63
CA GLN A 71 5.81 4.21 5.98
C GLN A 71 4.49 3.93 5.26
N THR A 72 4.54 3.61 3.96
CA THR A 72 3.37 3.25 3.17
C THR A 72 2.63 2.07 3.80
N ILE A 73 3.34 0.99 4.15
CA ILE A 73 2.74 -0.20 4.73
C ILE A 73 2.01 0.10 6.04
N VAL A 74 2.66 0.82 6.95
CA VAL A 74 2.10 1.14 8.27
C VAL A 74 0.90 2.08 8.15
N LEU A 75 1.03 3.16 7.38
CA LEU A 75 -0.03 4.16 7.22
C LEU A 75 -1.23 3.60 6.46
N TYR A 76 -0.99 2.77 5.44
CA TYR A 76 -2.08 2.21 4.66
C TYR A 76 -2.89 1.19 5.45
N GLN A 77 -2.24 0.34 6.26
CA GLN A 77 -2.96 -0.54 7.16
C GLN A 77 -3.79 0.24 8.18
N ALA A 78 -3.23 1.29 8.78
CA ALA A 78 -3.99 2.14 9.70
C ALA A 78 -5.21 2.78 9.02
N SER A 79 -5.07 3.16 7.74
CA SER A 79 -6.20 3.62 6.93
C SER A 79 -7.27 2.53 6.77
N MET A 80 -6.88 1.30 6.40
CA MET A 80 -7.82 0.17 6.26
C MET A 80 -8.57 -0.16 7.55
N GLU A 81 -7.91 -0.13 8.71
CA GLU A 81 -8.55 -0.31 10.02
C GLU A 81 -9.56 0.82 10.30
N ALA A 82 -9.20 2.07 9.99
CA ALA A 82 -10.09 3.22 10.16
C ALA A 82 -11.29 3.19 9.19
N ILE A 83 -11.11 2.74 7.94
CA ILE A 83 -12.18 2.56 6.95
C ILE A 83 -13.25 1.62 7.51
N LEU A 84 -12.82 0.45 7.99
CA LEU A 84 -13.72 -0.55 8.53
C LEU A 84 -14.45 -0.05 9.79
N SER A 85 -13.73 0.60 10.70
CA SER A 85 -14.32 1.20 11.89
C SER A 85 -15.38 2.26 11.55
N ASN A 86 -15.14 3.07 10.52
CA ASN A 86 -16.12 4.05 10.05
C ASN A 86 -17.33 3.39 9.38
N ALA A 87 -17.14 2.32 8.62
CA ALA A 87 -18.23 1.56 8.02
C ALA A 87 -19.13 0.94 9.09
N PHE A 88 -18.53 0.38 10.15
CA PHE A 88 -19.23 -0.10 11.33
C PHE A 88 -20.08 1.00 11.99
N ALA A 89 -19.53 2.20 12.16
CA ALA A 89 -20.27 3.31 12.77
C ALA A 89 -21.39 3.89 11.90
N SER A 90 -21.33 3.69 10.57
CA SER A 90 -22.20 4.37 9.60
C SER A 90 -23.27 3.47 8.97
N SER A 91 -23.12 2.15 9.04
CA SER A 91 -24.02 1.17 8.40
C SER A 91 -24.46 0.11 9.39
N GLY A 92 -25.76 0.09 9.72
CA GLY A 92 -26.34 -0.92 10.62
C GLY A 92 -26.12 -2.36 10.11
N THR A 93 -26.22 -2.58 8.80
CA THR A 93 -25.98 -3.88 8.17
C THR A 93 -24.54 -4.37 8.37
N VAL A 94 -23.55 -3.48 8.29
CA VAL A 94 -22.15 -3.81 8.55
C VAL A 94 -21.92 -4.03 10.05
N ALA A 95 -22.54 -3.19 10.89
CA ALA A 95 -22.43 -3.30 12.35
C ALA A 95 -22.96 -4.64 12.88
N ASP A 96 -24.07 -5.14 12.34
CA ASP A 96 -24.67 -6.41 12.73
C ASP A 96 -23.85 -7.62 12.25
N ALA A 97 -23.07 -7.46 11.18
CA ALA A 97 -22.27 -8.55 10.59
C ALA A 97 -20.86 -8.68 11.17
N VAL A 98 -20.28 -7.58 11.67
CA VAL A 98 -18.93 -7.54 12.23
C VAL A 98 -18.98 -7.82 13.72
N ASP A 99 -18.26 -8.86 14.15
CA ASP A 99 -18.27 -9.35 15.54
C ASP A 99 -16.96 -9.09 16.31
N GLY A 100 -15.98 -8.46 15.67
CA GLY A 100 -14.69 -8.13 16.29
C GLY A 100 -13.74 -9.31 16.41
N ASN A 101 -13.96 -10.39 15.64
CA ASN A 101 -13.12 -11.58 15.63
C ASN A 101 -11.83 -11.43 14.80
N GLY A 102 -11.46 -10.20 14.45
CA GLY A 102 -10.16 -9.83 13.93
C GLY A 102 -10.20 -9.31 12.51
N PHE A 103 -9.21 -8.48 12.17
CA PHE A 103 -9.16 -7.66 10.96
C PHE A 103 -9.60 -8.37 9.67
N LYS A 104 -9.12 -9.59 9.42
CA LYS A 104 -9.51 -10.37 8.24
C LYS A 104 -11.00 -10.69 8.23
N ARG A 105 -11.51 -11.28 9.31
CA ARG A 105 -12.90 -11.74 9.40
C ARG A 105 -13.86 -10.57 9.33
N ASP A 106 -13.52 -9.48 10.00
CA ASP A 106 -14.35 -8.29 10.03
C ASP A 106 -14.48 -7.64 8.64
N TRP A 107 -13.40 -7.60 7.86
CA TRP A 107 -13.43 -7.11 6.48
C TRP A 107 -14.22 -8.03 5.54
N GLU A 108 -14.03 -9.36 5.63
CA GLU A 108 -14.79 -10.33 4.84
C GLU A 108 -16.29 -10.23 5.18
N ALA A 109 -16.64 -10.16 6.46
CA ALA A 109 -18.01 -10.00 6.92
C ALA A 109 -18.63 -8.69 6.43
N ALA A 110 -17.91 -7.57 6.52
CA ALA A 110 -18.39 -6.27 6.05
C ALA A 110 -18.68 -6.27 4.54
N LEU A 111 -17.80 -6.85 3.72
CA LEU A 111 -18.01 -6.97 2.27
C LEU A 111 -19.19 -7.90 1.93
N HIS A 112 -19.30 -9.03 2.63
CA HIS A 112 -20.45 -9.94 2.45
C HIS A 112 -21.78 -9.29 2.84
N ALA A 113 -21.81 -8.51 3.93
CA ALA A 113 -23.00 -7.83 4.42
C ALA A 113 -23.56 -6.82 3.40
N VAL A 114 -22.68 -6.22 2.59
CA VAL A 114 -23.06 -5.26 1.54
C VAL A 114 -23.13 -5.88 0.13
N GLY A 115 -23.08 -7.21 0.03
CA GLY A 115 -23.22 -7.94 -1.24
C GLY A 115 -22.05 -7.80 -2.20
N GLU A 116 -20.84 -7.53 -1.71
CA GLU A 116 -19.64 -7.30 -2.52
C GLU A 116 -18.64 -8.45 -2.46
N SER A 117 -17.79 -8.56 -3.49
CA SER A 117 -16.72 -9.56 -3.56
C SER A 117 -15.63 -9.31 -2.53
N THR A 118 -15.10 -10.39 -1.94
CA THR A 118 -13.95 -10.38 -1.02
C THR A 118 -12.60 -10.59 -1.72
N GLN A 119 -12.59 -10.84 -3.03
CA GLN A 119 -11.39 -11.30 -3.77
C GLN A 119 -10.21 -10.32 -3.66
N GLU A 120 -10.43 -9.03 -3.86
CA GLU A 120 -9.38 -8.01 -3.75
C GLU A 120 -8.89 -7.87 -2.30
N PHE A 121 -9.79 -7.96 -1.32
CA PHE A 121 -9.39 -7.96 0.08
C PHE A 121 -8.54 -9.19 0.42
N MET A 122 -8.87 -10.38 -0.08
CA MET A 122 -8.07 -11.58 0.16
C MET A 122 -6.66 -11.45 -0.41
N LYS A 123 -6.51 -10.84 -1.59
CA LYS A 123 -5.18 -10.54 -2.18
C LYS A 123 -4.41 -9.50 -1.37
N TYR A 124 -5.09 -8.45 -0.90
CA TYR A 124 -4.51 -7.49 0.05
C TYR A 124 -4.02 -8.18 1.32
N GLU A 125 -4.86 -9.04 1.91
CA GLU A 125 -4.58 -9.72 3.17
C GLU A 125 -3.40 -10.69 3.06
N SER A 126 -3.35 -11.49 1.98
CA SER A 126 -2.26 -12.44 1.76
C SER A 126 -0.94 -11.74 1.50
N ASP A 127 -0.93 -10.80 0.56
CA ASP A 127 0.34 -10.33 -0.02
C ASP A 127 0.88 -9.12 0.74
N PHE A 128 0.00 -8.29 1.28
CA PHE A 128 0.36 -7.05 1.96
C PHE A 128 0.31 -7.18 3.48
N TYR A 129 -0.83 -7.59 4.02
CA TYR A 129 -1.01 -7.63 5.47
C TYR A 129 -0.13 -8.72 6.11
N LYS A 130 -0.23 -9.96 5.64
CA LYS A 130 0.53 -11.09 6.20
C LYS A 130 2.03 -11.04 5.88
N GLU A 131 2.38 -10.79 4.63
CA GLU A 131 3.78 -10.92 4.21
C GLU A 131 4.61 -9.65 4.41
N MET A 132 4.00 -8.47 4.62
CA MET A 132 4.75 -7.23 4.80
C MET A 132 4.43 -6.52 6.11
N ARG A 133 3.14 -6.25 6.41
CA ARG A 133 2.76 -5.53 7.64
C ARG A 133 3.11 -6.31 8.89
N ILE A 134 2.72 -7.58 8.99
CA ILE A 134 2.97 -8.39 10.19
C ILE A 134 4.47 -8.47 10.53
N PRO A 135 5.37 -8.80 9.57
CA PRO A 135 6.80 -8.82 9.81
C PRO A 135 7.38 -7.48 10.25
N LEU A 136 6.84 -6.35 9.80
CA LEU A 136 7.30 -5.03 10.22
C LEU A 136 6.91 -4.69 11.66
N THR A 137 5.66 -4.98 12.05
CA THR A 137 5.09 -4.48 13.31
C THR A 137 5.17 -5.44 14.48
N HIS A 138 5.23 -6.75 14.25
CA HIS A 138 5.21 -7.74 15.32
C HIS A 138 6.61 -8.25 15.69
N LEU A 139 6.82 -8.49 16.98
CA LEU A 139 8.03 -9.13 17.49
C LEU A 139 7.95 -10.63 17.17
N HIS A 140 8.58 -11.06 16.07
CA HIS A 140 8.79 -12.49 15.83
C HIS A 140 9.89 -13.02 16.78
N PRO A 141 9.71 -14.21 17.36
CA PRO A 141 10.73 -14.83 18.20
C PRO A 141 11.99 -15.24 17.41
N ASN A 142 11.90 -15.34 16.08
CA ASN A 142 13.04 -15.60 15.20
C ASN A 142 13.43 -14.31 14.43
N SER A 143 14.56 -13.71 14.80
CA SER A 143 15.05 -12.46 14.21
C SER A 143 15.45 -12.60 12.73
N ASP A 144 15.93 -13.76 12.33
CA ASP A 144 16.52 -13.96 10.99
C ASP A 144 15.43 -14.11 9.93
N ASP A 145 14.38 -14.88 10.23
CA ASP A 145 13.20 -14.98 9.37
C ASP A 145 12.52 -13.61 9.19
N LYS A 146 12.48 -12.80 10.25
CA LYS A 146 11.96 -11.43 10.20
C LYS A 146 12.78 -10.55 9.26
N LEU A 147 14.11 -10.55 9.42
CA LEU A 147 15.01 -9.77 8.56
C LEU A 147 14.92 -10.21 7.11
N ASN A 148 14.81 -11.51 6.85
CA ASN A 148 14.61 -12.03 5.50
C ASN A 148 13.29 -11.54 4.89
N LYS A 149 12.18 -11.60 5.63
CA LYS A 149 10.90 -11.07 5.15
C LYS A 149 10.95 -9.57 4.87
N ILE A 150 11.55 -8.79 5.77
CA ILE A 150 11.74 -7.34 5.59
C ILE A 150 12.57 -7.04 4.34
N ARG A 151 13.61 -7.83 4.06
CA ARG A 151 14.42 -7.70 2.84
C ARG A 151 13.65 -8.01 1.55
N THR A 152 12.53 -8.72 1.63
CA THR A 152 11.64 -8.98 0.47
C THR A 152 10.62 -7.87 0.21
N ILE A 153 10.63 -6.78 1.00
CA ILE A 153 9.77 -5.62 0.74
C ILE A 153 10.35 -4.88 -0.46
N ASP A 154 9.58 -4.90 -1.54
CA ASP A 154 9.89 -4.18 -2.77
C ASP A 154 8.71 -3.30 -3.21
N PHE A 155 8.99 -2.37 -4.12
CA PHE A 155 8.01 -1.41 -4.60
C PHE A 155 6.79 -2.08 -5.26
N ARG A 156 7.00 -3.11 -6.07
CA ARG A 156 5.94 -3.80 -6.82
C ARG A 156 4.92 -4.42 -5.88
N ARG A 157 5.39 -5.13 -4.85
CA ARG A 157 4.52 -5.79 -3.86
C ARG A 157 3.74 -4.77 -3.05
N VAL A 158 4.39 -3.70 -2.58
CA VAL A 158 3.71 -2.64 -1.81
C VAL A 158 2.67 -1.94 -2.66
N TYR A 159 3.02 -1.53 -3.88
CA TYR A 159 2.07 -0.89 -4.82
C TYR A 159 0.86 -1.78 -5.08
N THR A 160 1.10 -3.06 -5.41
CA THR A 160 0.05 -4.02 -5.74
C THR A 160 -0.88 -4.27 -4.55
N GLY A 161 -0.32 -4.39 -3.34
CA GLY A 161 -1.10 -4.50 -2.13
C GLY A 161 -1.95 -3.27 -1.86
N VAL A 162 -1.38 -2.07 -1.91
CA VAL A 162 -2.13 -0.80 -1.76
C VAL A 162 -3.28 -0.73 -2.76
N ARG A 163 -3.05 -1.11 -4.02
CA ARG A 163 -4.07 -1.15 -5.07
C ARG A 163 -5.21 -2.12 -4.74
N TYR A 164 -4.91 -3.35 -4.30
CA TYR A 164 -5.94 -4.31 -3.89
C TYR A 164 -6.75 -3.84 -2.67
N GLY A 165 -6.08 -3.25 -1.67
CA GLY A 165 -6.76 -2.67 -0.51
C GLY A 165 -7.66 -1.50 -0.92
N TRP A 166 -7.23 -0.70 -1.88
CA TRP A 166 -8.01 0.43 -2.40
C TRP A 166 -9.30 -0.06 -3.04
N TRP A 167 -9.24 -1.10 -3.88
CA TRP A 167 -10.45 -1.63 -4.48
C TRP A 167 -11.38 -2.32 -3.48
N ALA A 168 -10.84 -3.02 -2.48
CA ALA A 168 -11.66 -3.54 -1.39
C ALA A 168 -12.42 -2.40 -0.68
N HIS A 169 -11.75 -1.27 -0.44
CA HIS A 169 -12.40 -0.07 0.08
C HIS A 169 -13.50 0.47 -0.84
N ILE A 170 -13.23 0.64 -2.14
CA ILE A 170 -14.24 1.14 -3.09
C ILE A 170 -15.44 0.19 -3.19
N ARG A 171 -15.21 -1.13 -3.14
CA ARG A 171 -16.30 -2.12 -3.06
C ARG A 171 -17.16 -1.89 -1.82
N LEU A 172 -16.55 -1.75 -0.65
CA LEU A 172 -17.30 -1.50 0.59
C LEU A 172 -18.13 -0.21 0.50
N LEU A 173 -17.59 0.87 -0.06
CA LEU A 173 -18.33 2.11 -0.31
C LEU A 173 -19.50 1.90 -1.27
N ARG A 174 -19.27 1.18 -2.38
CA ARG A 174 -20.30 0.90 -3.39
C ARG A 174 -21.43 0.07 -2.83
N GLY A 175 -21.13 -1.05 -2.16
CA GLY A 175 -22.13 -1.91 -1.52
C GLY A 175 -22.92 -1.17 -0.43
N SER A 176 -22.28 -0.22 0.27
CA SER A 176 -22.95 0.61 1.28
C SER A 176 -23.77 1.77 0.68
N GLY A 177 -23.81 1.93 -0.64
CA GLY A 177 -24.49 3.05 -1.31
C GLY A 177 -23.81 4.42 -1.08
N LEU A 178 -22.56 4.42 -0.60
CA LEU A 178 -21.78 5.62 -0.29
C LEU A 178 -20.84 6.05 -1.43
N GLY A 179 -20.79 5.27 -2.52
CA GLY A 179 -20.00 5.57 -3.71
C GLY A 179 -20.57 4.90 -4.96
N THR A 180 -20.31 5.48 -6.13
CA THR A 180 -20.88 5.03 -7.41
C THR A 180 -19.86 4.88 -8.53
N GLY A 181 -18.56 4.91 -8.21
CA GLY A 181 -17.50 4.88 -9.23
C GLY A 181 -16.97 3.49 -9.56
N GLU A 182 -16.44 3.34 -10.77
CA GLU A 182 -15.72 2.13 -11.20
C GLU A 182 -14.37 1.99 -10.48
N LEU A 183 -13.96 0.74 -10.21
CA LEU A 183 -12.73 0.45 -9.46
C LEU A 183 -11.48 1.04 -10.13
N CYS A 184 -11.36 0.86 -11.45
CA CYS A 184 -10.22 1.35 -12.24
C CYS A 184 -10.19 2.88 -12.29
N ALA A 185 -11.31 3.53 -12.61
CA ALA A 185 -11.41 4.99 -12.67
C ALA A 185 -11.06 5.66 -11.33
N ASN A 186 -11.48 5.08 -10.20
CA ASN A 186 -11.11 5.58 -8.87
C ASN A 186 -9.61 5.43 -8.59
N TRP A 187 -9.01 4.32 -9.02
CA TRP A 187 -7.57 4.11 -8.88
C TRP A 187 -6.76 5.10 -9.73
N GLU A 188 -7.14 5.29 -11.00
CA GLU A 188 -6.53 6.27 -11.88
C GLU A 188 -6.62 7.69 -11.32
N TYR A 189 -7.80 8.05 -10.80
CA TYR A 189 -8.02 9.35 -10.17
C TYR A 189 -7.08 9.56 -8.97
N ILE A 190 -7.01 8.61 -8.04
CA ILE A 190 -6.17 8.78 -6.85
C ILE A 190 -4.67 8.78 -7.18
N CYS A 191 -4.25 7.92 -8.12
CA CYS A 191 -2.88 7.87 -8.63
C CYS A 191 -2.47 9.20 -9.28
N SER A 192 -3.35 9.80 -10.07
CA SER A 192 -3.09 11.10 -10.70
C SER A 192 -2.85 12.20 -9.65
N GLY A 193 -3.61 12.18 -8.55
CA GLY A 193 -3.50 13.15 -7.47
C GLY A 193 -2.15 13.12 -6.75
N VAL A 194 -1.49 11.96 -6.71
CA VAL A 194 -0.17 11.78 -6.07
C VAL A 194 0.97 11.58 -7.06
N ARG A 195 0.72 11.71 -8.38
CA ARG A 195 1.71 11.49 -9.46
C ARG A 195 2.29 10.07 -9.47
N LEU A 196 1.48 9.08 -9.15
CA LEU A 196 1.79 7.66 -9.37
C LEU A 196 1.21 7.20 -10.71
N PRO A 197 1.93 6.40 -11.51
CA PRO A 197 1.34 5.76 -12.69
C PRO A 197 0.35 4.66 -12.23
N PRO A 198 -0.88 4.62 -12.79
CA PRO A 198 -1.91 3.68 -12.36
C PRO A 198 -1.75 2.26 -12.92
N ASP A 199 -0.90 2.09 -13.93
CA ASP A 199 -0.80 0.91 -14.80
C ASP A 199 0.57 0.21 -14.74
N LEU A 200 1.37 0.45 -13.68
CA LEU A 200 2.70 -0.15 -13.52
C LEU A 200 2.71 -1.69 -13.56
N TYR A 201 1.63 -2.31 -13.09
CA TYR A 201 1.50 -3.77 -12.94
C TYR A 201 0.11 -4.21 -13.42
N PRO A 202 -0.11 -4.35 -14.73
CA PRO A 202 -1.44 -4.65 -15.30
C PRO A 202 -1.95 -6.04 -14.90
N GLU A 203 -1.10 -6.98 -14.55
CA GLU A 203 -1.52 -8.28 -14.00
C GLU A 203 -2.33 -8.17 -12.70
N SER A 204 -2.27 -7.00 -12.04
CA SER A 204 -3.04 -6.75 -10.83
C SER A 204 -4.43 -6.19 -11.08
N TYR A 205 -4.91 -5.99 -12.32
CA TYR A 205 -6.29 -5.52 -12.62
C TYR A 205 -7.37 -6.38 -11.92
N PRO A 206 -8.47 -5.76 -11.45
CA PRO A 206 -9.50 -6.44 -10.67
C PRO A 206 -10.35 -7.34 -11.57
#